data_AF-A0A2N2RBC1-F1
#
_entry.id   AF-A0A2N2RBC1-F1
#
_cell.length_a   1.000
_cell.length_b   1.000
_cell.length_c   1.000
_cell.angle_alpha   90.00
_cell.angle_beta   90.00
_cell.angle_gamma   90.00
#
_symmetry.space_group_name_H-M   'P 1'
#
loop_
_entity.id
_entity.type
_entity.pdbx_description
1 polymer ?
#
loop_
_entity_poly.entity_id
_entity_poly.type
_entity_poly.pdbx_seq_one_letter_code
_entity_poly.pdbx_strand_id
1 'polypeptide(L)'
;MGTTAFLVNNSAMLKIFIAIAALITLPAPAAAEIYKCRLANGRTEIANAPCATSSTTIEVRPDEHVSEAARRAAELEVERMRAFVEKREAAQRADQAAERARQPGVSPPSPTNNATPPPPAYGDTDDCLHRIGQMVLEASQRMQMEAACRNLVRPPPTDAPIVAPTFPQGQHLQPQQPVQPIPTGIPADGPKIAAPLLKK
;
A
#
# COMPACT_ATOMS: atom_id res chain seq x y z
N MET A 1 55.08 -3.99 -75.92
CA MET A 1 54.68 -2.93 -74.97
C MET A 1 53.19 -3.16 -74.69
N GLY A 2 52.77 -3.97 -73.72
CA GLY A 2 52.95 -3.80 -72.28
C GLY A 2 51.60 -3.44 -71.66
N THR A 3 50.66 -4.39 -71.62
CA THR A 3 49.33 -4.23 -71.03
C THR A 3 49.29 -4.87 -69.65
N THR A 4 49.27 -4.06 -68.59
CA THR A 4 48.91 -4.48 -67.23
C THR A 4 47.88 -3.49 -66.68
N ALA A 5 46.64 -3.95 -66.52
CA ALA A 5 45.62 -3.17 -65.82
C ALA A 5 44.85 -4.09 -64.87
N PHE A 6 45.34 -4.10 -63.62
CA PHE A 6 44.60 -4.26 -62.37
C PHE A 6 43.38 -5.20 -62.37
N LEU A 7 43.66 -6.50 -62.20
CA LEU A 7 42.74 -7.39 -61.48
C LEU A 7 42.81 -7.01 -59.99
N VAL A 8 41.98 -6.03 -59.60
CA VAL A 8 41.75 -5.71 -58.20
C VAL A 8 41.19 -6.96 -57.53
N ASN A 9 41.92 -7.44 -56.54
CA ASN A 9 41.70 -8.68 -55.82
C ASN A 9 40.33 -8.62 -55.11
N ASN A 10 39.29 -9.23 -55.69
CA ASN A 10 37.89 -9.20 -55.18
C ASN A 10 37.80 -9.59 -53.69
N SER A 11 38.66 -10.51 -53.23
CA SER A 11 38.73 -10.93 -51.84
C SER A 11 39.28 -9.85 -50.90
N ALA A 12 40.18 -8.98 -51.37
CA ALA A 12 40.69 -7.87 -50.57
C ALA A 12 39.66 -6.74 -50.49
N MET A 13 38.98 -6.45 -51.60
CA MET A 13 37.90 -5.46 -51.63
C MET A 13 36.73 -5.87 -50.72
N LEU A 14 36.31 -7.15 -50.79
CA LEU A 14 35.25 -7.69 -49.94
C LEU A 14 35.60 -7.62 -48.45
N LYS A 15 36.84 -7.92 -48.06
CA LYS A 15 37.31 -7.80 -46.67
C LYS A 15 37.27 -6.35 -46.17
N ILE A 16 37.64 -5.39 -47.03
CA ILE A 16 37.56 -3.96 -46.71
C ILE A 16 36.10 -3.54 -46.56
N PHE A 17 35.20 -3.98 -47.45
CA PHE A 17 33.77 -3.71 -47.33
C PHE A 17 33.16 -4.30 -46.05
N ILE A 18 33.51 -5.53 -45.67
CA ILE A 18 33.06 -6.16 -44.41
C ILE A 18 33.60 -5.39 -43.20
N ALA A 19 34.87 -4.96 -43.22
CA ALA A 19 35.46 -4.19 -42.13
C ALA A 19 34.78 -2.82 -41.97
N ILE A 20 34.48 -2.13 -43.08
CA ILE A 20 33.77 -0.85 -43.07
C ILE A 20 32.32 -1.04 -42.60
N ALA A 21 31.62 -2.07 -43.10
CA ALA A 21 30.26 -2.38 -42.68
C ALA A 21 30.19 -2.72 -41.18
N ALA A 22 31.16 -3.50 -40.67
CA ALA A 22 31.25 -3.81 -39.25
C ALA A 22 31.49 -2.54 -38.41
N LEU A 23 32.30 -1.58 -38.90
CA LEU A 23 32.53 -0.31 -38.21
C LEU A 23 31.27 0.57 -38.12
N ILE A 24 30.42 0.56 -39.16
CA ILE A 24 29.18 1.36 -39.19
C ILE A 24 28.10 0.77 -38.28
N THR A 25 28.16 -0.54 -37.98
CA THR A 25 27.20 -1.20 -37.09
C THR A 25 27.48 -1.05 -35.59
N LEU A 26 28.57 -0.38 -35.19
CA LEU A 26 28.74 -0.06 -33.77
C LEU A 26 27.66 0.97 -33.37
N PRO A 27 26.76 0.64 -32.43
CA PRO A 27 25.80 1.60 -31.93
C PRO A 27 26.59 2.72 -31.25
N ALA A 28 26.59 3.91 -31.86
CA ALA A 28 27.11 5.10 -31.22
C ALA A 28 26.31 5.29 -29.91
N PRO A 29 26.97 5.50 -28.76
CA PRO A 29 26.26 5.85 -27.54
C PRO A 29 25.56 7.18 -27.80
N ALA A 30 24.24 7.14 -27.97
CA ALA A 30 23.41 8.32 -28.05
C ALA A 30 23.31 8.92 -26.65
N ALA A 31 24.32 9.68 -26.24
CA ALA A 31 24.23 10.56 -25.08
C ALA A 31 23.28 11.69 -25.46
N ALA A 32 22.01 11.57 -25.05
CA ALA A 32 21.05 12.64 -25.16
C ALA A 32 21.33 13.64 -24.03
N GLU A 33 22.15 14.65 -24.30
CA GLU A 33 22.27 15.79 -23.40
C GLU A 33 21.00 16.65 -23.52
N ILE A 34 20.33 16.88 -22.40
CA ILE A 34 19.13 17.71 -22.35
C ILE A 34 19.55 19.14 -22.00
N TYR A 35 19.34 20.06 -22.94
CA TYR A 35 19.72 21.47 -22.82
C TYR A 35 18.50 22.33 -22.47
N LYS A 36 18.65 23.18 -21.45
CA LYS A 36 17.68 24.25 -21.17
C LYS A 36 18.10 25.53 -21.88
N CYS A 37 17.41 25.89 -22.95
CA CYS A 37 17.72 27.05 -23.77
C CYS A 37 16.84 28.24 -23.42
N ARG A 38 17.43 29.43 -23.26
CA ARG A 38 16.68 30.69 -23.17
C ARG A 38 16.53 31.31 -24.55
N LEU A 39 15.31 31.42 -25.04
CA LEU A 39 14.98 32.05 -26.32
C LEU A 39 15.05 33.58 -26.19
N ALA A 40 15.20 34.26 -27.34
CA ALA A 40 15.27 35.72 -27.41
C ALA A 40 14.01 36.44 -26.87
N ASN A 41 12.86 35.75 -26.85
CA ASN A 41 11.61 36.23 -26.26
C ASN A 41 11.54 36.08 -24.73
N GLY A 42 12.63 35.61 -24.08
CA GLY A 42 12.71 35.40 -22.65
C GLY A 42 12.12 34.07 -22.16
N ARG A 43 11.50 33.26 -23.03
CA ARG A 43 10.99 31.92 -22.70
C ARG A 43 12.12 30.89 -22.64
N THR A 44 11.96 29.86 -21.82
CA THR A 44 12.89 28.73 -21.76
C THR A 44 12.28 27.49 -22.40
N GLU A 45 13.03 26.81 -23.24
CA GLU A 45 12.64 25.54 -23.88
C GLU A 45 13.66 24.46 -23.54
N ILE A 46 13.18 23.22 -23.43
CA ILE A 46 14.01 22.03 -23.24
C ILE A 46 14.26 21.44 -24.63
N ALA A 47 15.51 21.36 -25.03
CA ALA A 47 15.92 20.84 -26.32
C ALA A 47 16.89 19.66 -26.13
N ASN A 48 16.77 18.66 -27.00
CA ASN A 48 17.69 17.51 -27.06
C ASN A 48 18.90 17.79 -27.97
N ALA A 49 19.09 19.05 -28.36
CA ALA A 49 20.18 19.53 -29.20
C ALA A 49 20.72 20.82 -28.59
N PRO A 50 22.02 21.13 -28.80
CA PRO A 50 22.62 22.34 -28.27
C PRO A 50 21.84 23.57 -28.73
N CYS A 51 21.68 24.52 -27.80
CA CYS A 51 20.95 25.76 -28.04
C CYS A 51 21.50 26.48 -29.29
N ALA A 52 20.61 26.94 -30.17
CA ALA A 52 21.00 27.72 -31.34
C ALA A 52 21.83 28.95 -30.92
N THR A 53 22.74 29.44 -31.77
CA THR A 53 23.71 30.50 -31.44
C THR A 53 23.08 31.79 -30.88
N SER A 54 21.79 32.03 -31.14
CA SER A 54 21.02 33.16 -30.61
C SER A 54 20.31 32.90 -29.27
N SER A 55 20.52 31.74 -28.66
CA SER A 55 19.89 31.32 -27.41
C SER A 55 20.94 30.89 -26.38
N THR A 56 20.77 31.29 -25.13
CA THR A 56 21.75 31.01 -24.07
C THR A 56 21.39 29.70 -23.37
N THR A 57 22.33 28.76 -23.30
CA THR A 57 22.20 27.55 -22.50
C THR A 57 22.27 27.90 -21.02
N ILE A 58 21.20 27.62 -20.27
CA ILE A 58 21.11 27.90 -18.84
C ILE A 58 21.69 26.75 -18.03
N GLU A 59 21.41 25.51 -18.43
CA GLU A 59 21.83 24.31 -17.71
C GLU A 59 21.89 23.13 -18.68
N VAL A 60 22.93 22.32 -18.54
CA VAL A 60 23.10 21.05 -19.26
C VAL A 60 22.99 19.96 -18.21
N ARG A 61 21.95 19.14 -18.31
CA ARG A 61 21.80 17.98 -17.43
C ARG A 61 22.13 16.73 -18.26
N PRO A 62 23.22 16.02 -17.94
CA PRO A 62 23.48 14.72 -18.53
C PRO A 62 22.35 13.77 -18.14
N ASP A 63 21.81 13.02 -19.10
CA ASP A 63 20.94 11.91 -18.75
C ASP A 63 21.74 10.87 -17.95
N GLU A 64 21.21 10.51 -16.78
CA GLU A 64 21.86 9.56 -15.88
C GLU A 64 21.70 8.16 -16.46
N HIS A 65 22.69 7.74 -17.24
CA HIS A 65 22.65 6.45 -17.90
C HIS A 65 22.92 5.35 -16.86
N VAL A 66 21.84 4.70 -16.40
CA VAL A 66 21.95 3.52 -15.54
C VAL A 66 22.73 2.46 -16.32
N SER A 67 23.84 1.98 -15.76
CA SER A 67 24.61 0.93 -16.40
C SER A 67 23.81 -0.38 -16.44
N GLU A 68 23.99 -1.17 -17.50
CA GLU A 68 23.37 -2.50 -17.63
C GLU A 68 23.71 -3.40 -16.42
N ALA A 69 24.89 -3.24 -15.83
CA ALA A 69 25.29 -3.96 -14.62
C ALA A 69 24.46 -3.53 -13.39
N ALA A 70 24.21 -2.23 -13.21
CA ALA A 70 23.37 -1.73 -12.13
C ALA A 70 21.91 -2.18 -12.29
N ARG A 71 21.40 -2.22 -13.53
CA ARG A 71 20.06 -2.74 -13.81
C ARG A 71 19.92 -4.21 -13.39
N ARG A 72 20.87 -5.06 -13.81
CA ARG A 72 20.87 -6.49 -13.44
C ARG A 72 21.02 -6.70 -11.93
N ALA A 73 21.85 -5.90 -11.26
CA ALA A 73 21.99 -5.97 -9.81
C ALA A 73 20.68 -5.65 -9.07
N ALA A 74 19.95 -4.62 -9.54
CA ALA A 74 18.66 -4.27 -8.98
C ALA A 74 17.60 -5.37 -9.20
N GLU A 75 17.57 -5.99 -10.40
CA GLU A 75 16.67 -7.11 -10.69
C GLU A 75 16.91 -8.31 -9.75
N LEU A 76 18.18 -8.68 -9.55
CA LEU A 76 18.58 -9.74 -8.62
C LEU A 76 18.22 -9.42 -7.17
N GLU A 77 18.35 -8.15 -6.75
CA GLU A 77 18.00 -7.75 -5.40
C GLU A 77 16.49 -7.85 -5.14
N VAL A 78 15.67 -7.44 -6.12
CA VAL A 78 14.21 -7.59 -6.04
C VAL A 78 13.83 -9.07 -5.94
N GLU A 79 14.48 -9.95 -6.72
CA GLU A 79 14.25 -11.39 -6.63
C GLU A 79 14.61 -11.95 -5.24
N ARG A 80 15.77 -11.54 -4.69
CA ARG A 80 16.19 -11.92 -3.33
C ARG A 80 15.18 -11.46 -2.27
N MET A 81 14.68 -10.22 -2.39
CA MET A 81 13.67 -9.70 -1.48
C MET A 81 12.36 -10.49 -1.55
N ARG A 82 11.89 -10.82 -2.77
CA ARG A 82 10.67 -11.62 -2.96
C ARG A 82 10.80 -12.99 -2.32
N ALA A 83 11.90 -13.69 -2.57
CA ALA A 83 12.17 -15.01 -1.99
C ALA A 83 12.20 -14.95 -0.45
N PHE A 84 12.78 -13.90 0.13
CA PHE A 84 12.80 -13.72 1.57
C PHE A 84 11.39 -13.51 2.16
N VAL A 85 10.56 -12.68 1.52
CA VAL A 85 9.18 -12.42 1.96
C VAL A 85 8.34 -13.70 1.85
N GLU A 86 8.39 -14.38 0.72
CA GLU A 86 7.64 -15.63 0.51
C GLU A 86 7.99 -16.68 1.58
N LYS A 87 9.28 -16.83 1.90
CA LYS A 87 9.71 -17.74 2.97
C LYS A 87 9.15 -17.35 4.34
N ARG A 88 9.13 -16.05 4.68
CA ARG A 88 8.54 -15.59 5.95
C ARG A 88 7.03 -15.78 5.99
N GLU A 89 6.33 -15.47 4.91
CA GLU A 89 4.88 -15.66 4.81
C GLU A 89 4.50 -17.14 4.87
N ALA A 90 5.26 -18.01 4.20
CA ALA A 90 5.08 -19.45 4.27
C ALA A 90 5.25 -19.97 5.71
N ALA A 91 6.30 -19.51 6.42
CA ALA A 91 6.50 -19.85 7.83
C ALA A 91 5.34 -19.35 8.70
N GLN A 92 4.92 -18.10 8.55
CA GLN A 92 3.78 -17.55 9.29
C GLN A 92 2.48 -18.31 9.01
N ARG A 93 2.23 -18.68 7.75
CA ARG A 93 1.04 -19.47 7.37
C ARG A 93 1.08 -20.86 7.99
N ALA A 94 2.25 -21.49 8.05
CA ALA A 94 2.44 -22.78 8.71
C ALA A 94 2.20 -22.67 10.22
N ASP A 95 2.73 -21.65 10.86
CA ASP A 95 2.52 -21.39 12.30
C ASP A 95 1.04 -21.12 12.61
N GLN A 96 0.36 -20.30 11.80
CA GLN A 96 -1.08 -20.06 11.93
C GLN A 96 -1.90 -21.34 11.72
N ALA A 97 -1.52 -22.20 10.77
CA ALA A 97 -2.20 -23.47 10.55
C ALA A 97 -1.99 -24.44 11.72
N ALA A 98 -0.77 -24.49 12.28
CA ALA A 98 -0.46 -25.27 13.46
C ALA A 98 -1.22 -24.76 14.70
N GLU A 99 -1.32 -23.44 14.87
CA GLU A 99 -2.10 -22.83 15.95
C GLU A 99 -3.60 -23.15 15.82
N ARG A 100 -4.17 -23.05 14.61
CA ARG A 100 -5.56 -23.49 14.37
C ARG A 100 -5.77 -24.97 14.70
N ALA A 101 -4.82 -25.84 14.35
CA ALA A 101 -4.90 -27.25 14.68
C ALA A 101 -4.80 -27.52 16.20
N ARG A 102 -4.09 -26.66 16.94
CA ARG A 102 -3.97 -26.72 18.41
C ARG A 102 -5.15 -26.11 19.16
N GLN A 103 -6.02 -25.35 18.50
CA GLN A 103 -7.26 -24.81 19.07
C GLN A 103 -8.47 -25.65 18.61
N PRO A 104 -8.72 -26.83 19.20
CA PRO A 104 -9.94 -27.58 18.96
C PRO A 104 -11.13 -26.78 19.55
N GLY A 105 -11.89 -26.10 18.69
CA GLY A 105 -13.12 -25.40 19.09
C GLY A 105 -13.34 -24.03 18.46
N VAL A 106 -12.32 -23.41 17.85
CA VAL A 106 -12.52 -22.18 17.06
C VAL A 106 -13.06 -22.57 15.70
N SER A 107 -14.37 -22.81 15.65
CA SER A 107 -15.09 -22.91 14.38
C SER A 107 -14.87 -21.59 13.63
N PRO A 108 -14.62 -21.59 12.31
CA PRO A 108 -14.79 -20.38 11.51
C PRO A 108 -16.19 -19.83 11.82
N PRO A 109 -16.40 -18.49 11.84
CA PRO A 109 -17.72 -17.93 12.11
C PRO A 109 -18.70 -18.61 11.16
N SER A 110 -19.50 -19.52 11.71
CA SER A 110 -20.55 -20.19 10.94
C SER A 110 -21.52 -19.07 10.58
N PRO A 111 -21.94 -18.92 9.31
CA PRO A 111 -23.11 -18.13 9.02
C PRO A 111 -24.24 -18.82 9.80
N THR A 112 -24.63 -18.22 10.91
CA THR A 112 -25.62 -18.80 11.81
C THR A 112 -26.91 -18.99 11.03
N ASN A 113 -27.27 -20.26 10.84
CA ASN A 113 -28.53 -20.68 10.27
C ASN A 113 -29.68 -19.95 10.99
N ASN A 114 -30.51 -19.25 10.22
CA ASN A 114 -31.79 -18.62 10.63
C ASN A 114 -31.76 -17.50 11.66
N ALA A 115 -30.63 -16.82 11.88
CA ALA A 115 -30.67 -15.45 12.38
C ALA A 115 -30.57 -14.52 11.17
N THR A 116 -31.59 -13.69 10.94
CA THR A 116 -31.45 -12.51 10.06
C THR A 116 -30.13 -11.84 10.44
N PRO A 117 -29.20 -11.60 9.48
CA PRO A 117 -27.96 -10.89 9.77
C PRO A 117 -28.34 -9.63 10.55
N PRO A 118 -27.66 -9.29 11.66
CA PRO A 118 -27.86 -7.98 12.26
C PRO A 118 -27.68 -6.96 11.13
N PRO A 119 -28.59 -5.99 10.99
CA PRO A 119 -28.47 -5.01 9.93
C PRO A 119 -27.06 -4.43 9.99
N PRO A 120 -26.41 -4.21 8.82
CA PRO A 120 -25.09 -3.61 8.80
C PRO A 120 -25.13 -2.36 9.67
N ALA A 121 -24.21 -2.28 10.62
CA ALA A 121 -24.08 -1.07 11.42
C ALA A 121 -23.69 0.04 10.45
N TYR A 122 -24.64 0.93 10.19
CA TYR A 122 -24.44 2.11 9.35
C TYR A 122 -23.73 3.17 10.19
N GLY A 123 -22.63 3.69 9.65
CA GLY A 123 -21.85 4.71 10.33
C GLY A 123 -20.72 5.19 9.43
N ASP A 124 -20.19 6.37 9.74
CA ASP A 124 -18.96 6.84 9.11
C ASP A 124 -17.76 6.14 9.78
N THR A 125 -16.96 5.43 8.99
CA THR A 125 -15.73 4.79 9.45
C THR A 125 -14.77 5.82 10.07
N ASP A 126 -14.67 7.02 9.49
CA ASP A 126 -13.73 8.04 9.93
C ASP A 126 -14.12 8.62 11.30
N ASP A 127 -15.40 8.88 11.54
CA ASP A 127 -15.90 9.35 12.83
C ASP A 127 -15.69 8.30 13.94
N CYS A 128 -15.92 7.02 13.60
CA CYS A 128 -15.71 5.90 14.51
C CYS A 128 -14.23 5.80 14.93
N LEU A 129 -13.31 5.87 13.96
CA LEU A 129 -11.86 5.86 14.22
C LEU A 129 -11.41 7.09 15.01
N HIS A 130 -11.97 8.27 14.71
CA HIS A 130 -11.66 9.50 15.44
C HIS A 130 -12.05 9.39 16.92
N ARG A 131 -13.23 8.83 17.21
CA ARG A 131 -13.71 8.60 18.58
C ARG A 131 -12.82 7.62 19.34
N ILE A 132 -12.36 6.56 18.68
CA ILE A 132 -11.42 5.60 19.29
C ILE A 132 -10.07 6.26 19.59
N GLY A 133 -9.58 7.11 18.70
CA GLY A 133 -8.33 7.86 18.90
C GLY A 133 -8.37 8.79 20.12
N GLN A 134 -9.55 9.23 20.55
CA GLN A 134 -9.74 10.05 21.75
C GLN A 134 -9.88 9.25 23.05
N MET A 135 -10.10 7.93 22.96
CA MET A 135 -10.23 7.06 24.14
C MET A 135 -8.86 6.52 24.57
N VAL A 136 -8.61 6.47 25.89
CA VAL A 136 -7.41 5.83 26.45
C VAL A 136 -7.70 4.33 26.59
N LEU A 137 -7.47 3.58 25.50
CA LEU A 137 -7.66 2.13 25.43
C LEU A 137 -6.32 1.39 25.45
N GLU A 138 -6.31 0.17 25.99
CA GLU A 138 -5.18 -0.74 25.85
C GLU A 138 -4.98 -1.14 24.37
N ALA A 139 -3.75 -1.42 23.94
CA ALA A 139 -3.42 -1.66 22.53
C ALA A 139 -4.26 -2.78 21.88
N SER A 140 -4.55 -3.86 22.64
CA SER A 140 -5.39 -4.97 22.18
C SER A 140 -6.85 -4.55 21.98
N GLN A 141 -7.40 -3.78 22.92
CA GLN A 141 -8.78 -3.31 22.88
C GLN A 141 -8.98 -2.27 21.77
N ARG A 142 -8.01 -1.36 21.61
CA ARG A 142 -7.99 -0.38 20.52
C ARG A 142 -8.02 -1.08 19.16
N MET A 143 -7.17 -2.09 18.96
CA MET A 143 -7.13 -2.86 17.71
C MET A 143 -8.48 -3.53 17.39
N GLN A 144 -9.14 -4.12 18.39
CA GLN A 144 -10.45 -4.75 18.18
C GLN A 144 -11.52 -3.72 17.78
N MET A 145 -11.54 -2.57 18.45
CA MET A 145 -12.51 -1.51 18.17
C MET A 145 -12.26 -0.84 16.81
N GLU A 146 -11.00 -0.64 16.43
CA GLU A 146 -10.64 -0.11 15.11
C GLU A 146 -11.02 -1.09 13.99
N ALA A 147 -10.82 -2.39 14.21
CA ALA A 147 -11.28 -3.43 13.29
C ALA A 147 -12.81 -3.43 13.14
N ALA A 148 -13.55 -3.21 14.23
CA ALA A 148 -15.00 -3.07 14.18
C ALA A 148 -15.44 -1.86 13.35
N CYS A 149 -14.79 -0.69 13.49
CA CYS A 149 -15.10 0.49 12.67
C CYS A 149 -14.88 0.24 11.17
N ARG A 150 -13.85 -0.54 10.80
CA ARG A 150 -13.55 -0.88 9.40
C ARG A 150 -14.59 -1.79 8.75
N ASN A 151 -15.45 -2.44 9.54
CA ASN A 151 -16.55 -3.26 9.05
C ASN A 151 -17.87 -2.47 8.91
N LEU A 152 -17.89 -1.16 9.20
CA LEU A 152 -19.06 -0.31 9.01
C LEU A 152 -19.36 -0.12 7.52
N VAL A 153 -20.64 -0.13 7.17
CA VAL A 153 -21.11 0.18 5.81
C VAL A 153 -21.52 1.65 5.79
N ARG A 154 -20.89 2.47 4.93
CA ARG A 154 -21.30 3.87 4.77
C ARG A 154 -22.70 3.92 4.14
N PRO A 155 -23.70 4.53 4.80
CA PRO A 155 -24.98 4.74 4.15
C PRO A 155 -24.81 5.67 2.94
N PRO A 156 -25.60 5.50 1.86
CA PRO A 156 -25.60 6.45 0.75
C PRO A 156 -25.96 7.85 1.28
N PRO A 157 -25.38 8.93 0.73
CA PRO A 157 -25.74 10.29 1.11
C PRO A 157 -27.21 10.52 0.78
N THR A 158 -28.07 10.47 1.79
CA THR A 158 -29.52 10.68 1.65
C THR A 158 -29.82 12.17 1.70
N ASP A 159 -29.99 12.80 0.52
CA ASP A 159 -30.65 14.10 0.38
C ASP A 159 -32.20 13.99 0.35
N ALA A 160 -32.76 12.91 0.90
CA ALA A 160 -34.21 12.71 0.96
C ALA A 160 -34.67 12.47 2.40
N PRO A 161 -35.73 13.15 2.87
CA PRO A 161 -36.30 12.85 4.18
C PRO A 161 -36.82 11.41 4.18
N ILE A 162 -36.27 10.61 5.08
CA ILE A 162 -36.74 9.25 5.34
C ILE A 162 -38.16 9.36 5.90
N VAL A 163 -39.17 9.02 5.11
CA VAL A 163 -40.52 8.76 5.64
C VAL A 163 -40.45 7.42 6.36
N ALA A 164 -40.34 7.46 7.69
CA ALA A 164 -40.44 6.26 8.50
C ALA A 164 -41.87 5.70 8.38
N PRO A 165 -42.05 4.40 8.09
CA PRO A 165 -43.37 3.78 8.16
C PRO A 165 -43.84 3.81 9.62
N THR A 166 -44.96 4.49 9.88
CA THR A 166 -45.67 4.41 11.16
C THR A 166 -46.26 3.02 11.30
N PHE A 167 -45.59 2.15 12.06
CA PHE A 167 -46.21 0.92 12.53
C PHE A 167 -47.31 1.26 13.55
N PRO A 168 -48.51 0.67 13.46
CA PRO A 168 -49.52 0.83 14.50
C PRO A 168 -48.93 0.30 15.82
N GLN A 169 -48.91 1.16 16.84
CA GLN A 169 -48.54 0.81 18.21
C GLN A 169 -49.53 -0.24 18.72
N GLY A 170 -49.18 -1.52 18.54
CA GLY A 170 -49.81 -2.62 19.28
C GLY A 170 -49.55 -2.39 20.76
N GLN A 171 -50.62 -2.36 21.55
CA GLN A 171 -50.54 -2.22 22.99
C GLN A 171 -49.68 -3.35 23.55
N HIS A 172 -48.47 -3.00 24.02
CA HIS A 172 -47.67 -3.90 24.83
C HIS A 172 -48.39 -4.05 26.18
N LEU A 173 -49.15 -5.14 26.34
CA LEU A 173 -49.47 -5.67 27.66
C LEU A 173 -48.14 -6.08 28.30
N GLN A 174 -47.58 -5.19 29.10
CA GLN A 174 -46.40 -5.44 29.91
C GLN A 174 -46.78 -6.46 30.99
N PRO A 175 -46.17 -7.66 31.03
CA PRO A 175 -46.30 -8.53 32.19
C PRO A 175 -45.71 -7.77 33.39
N GLN A 176 -46.51 -7.56 34.43
CA GLN A 176 -46.00 -6.99 35.67
C GLN A 176 -44.87 -7.88 36.20
N GLN A 177 -43.67 -7.32 36.31
CA GLN A 177 -42.62 -7.92 37.12
C GLN A 177 -43.03 -7.83 38.60
N PRO A 178 -42.89 -8.91 39.39
CA PRO A 178 -43.06 -8.83 40.83
C PRO A 178 -42.07 -7.83 41.41
N VAL A 179 -42.59 -6.85 42.16
CA VAL A 179 -41.81 -5.89 42.94
C VAL A 179 -40.99 -6.68 43.96
N GLN A 180 -39.67 -6.70 43.78
CA GLN A 180 -38.76 -7.19 44.81
C GLN A 180 -38.67 -6.13 45.92
N PRO A 181 -38.87 -6.48 47.19
CA PRO A 181 -38.78 -5.52 48.29
C PRO A 181 -37.34 -5.01 48.42
N ILE A 182 -37.20 -3.68 48.46
CA ILE A 182 -35.94 -2.96 48.67
C ILE A 182 -35.47 -3.21 50.11
N PRO A 183 -34.30 -3.84 50.36
CA PRO A 183 -33.71 -3.87 51.68
C PRO A 183 -33.07 -2.50 51.97
N THR A 184 -33.70 -1.71 52.83
CA THR A 184 -33.10 -0.55 53.47
C THR A 184 -31.94 -1.01 54.36
N GLY A 185 -30.71 -0.69 53.95
CA GLY A 185 -29.49 -0.98 54.69
C GLY A 185 -28.41 0.07 54.40
N ILE A 186 -28.09 0.84 55.44
CA ILE A 186 -27.12 1.93 55.57
C ILE A 186 -25.74 1.58 54.96
N PRO A 187 -25.00 2.52 54.34
CA PRO A 187 -23.68 2.24 53.76
C PRO A 187 -22.64 1.97 54.86
N ALA A 188 -22.07 0.76 54.85
CA ALA A 188 -20.94 0.38 55.67
C ALA A 188 -19.62 0.63 54.93
N ASP A 189 -18.77 1.39 55.61
CA ASP A 189 -17.34 1.65 55.42
C ASP A 189 -16.56 0.84 54.37
N GLY A 190 -15.84 1.57 53.53
CA GLY A 190 -14.90 1.02 52.56
C GLY A 190 -13.70 0.31 53.21
N PRO A 191 -13.08 -0.66 52.51
CA PRO A 191 -11.94 -1.41 53.03
C PRO A 191 -10.67 -0.56 53.05
N LYS A 192 -10.10 -0.39 54.25
CA LYS A 192 -8.75 0.15 54.48
C LYS A 192 -7.72 -0.89 54.05
N ILE A 193 -6.96 -0.61 52.99
CA ILE A 193 -5.81 -1.42 52.59
C ILE A 193 -4.68 -1.13 53.59
N ALA A 194 -4.42 -2.09 54.48
CA ALA A 194 -3.26 -2.09 55.36
C ALA A 194 -2.05 -2.63 54.59
N ALA A 195 -0.99 -1.82 54.48
CA ALA A 195 0.31 -2.24 53.96
C ALA A 195 1.04 -3.12 55.00
N PRO A 196 1.63 -4.26 54.62
CA PRO A 196 2.49 -5.01 55.52
C PRO A 196 3.90 -4.39 55.57
N LEU A 197 4.30 -4.02 56.79
CA LEU A 197 5.65 -3.60 57.17
C LEU A 197 6.68 -4.70 56.88
N LEU A 198 7.71 -4.35 56.11
CA LEU A 198 8.93 -5.12 55.92
C LEU A 198 9.66 -5.24 57.27
N LYS A 199 9.86 -6.48 57.73
CA LYS A 199 10.67 -6.79 58.92
C LYS A 199 12.12 -7.03 58.50
N LYS A 200 13.01 -6.47 59.31
CA LYS A 200 14.47 -6.41 59.20
C LYS A 200 15.14 -7.77 59.40
#